data_AF-W9VMD9-F1
#
_entry.id   AF-W9VMD9-F1
#
_cell.length_a   1.000
_cell.length_b   1.000
_cell.length_c   1.000
_cell.angle_alpha   90.00
_cell.angle_beta   90.00
_cell.angle_gamma   90.00
#
_symmetry.space_group_name_H-M   'P 1'
#
loop_
_entity.id
_entity.type
_entity.pdbx_description
1 polymer ?
#
loop_
_entity_poly.entity_id
_entity_poly.type
_entity_poly.pdbx_seq_one_letter_code
_entity_poly.pdbx_strand_id
1 'polypeptide(L)'
;MELTKFWVYFSAQPLFWIIVTLAVFMLAKKLNEWAKGSAFLHPVLVAMAIIITLLMHTGTEYDAYFSGAQFIHFLLGPATVALAIPLFDHLARIRRLFFPVLLACLSGSVTAVITVVAIGHVLGGSTEVLLSLAPKSVTSPIAIGIAEQIGGYPSLAAGLA
;
A
#
# COMPACT_ATOMS: atom_id res chain seq x y z
N MET A 1 23.53 -4.67 -18.70
CA MET A 1 23.70 -6.04 -18.18
C MET A 1 22.79 -6.32 -16.98
N GLU A 2 22.41 -5.31 -16.18
CA GLU A 2 21.42 -5.42 -15.09
C GLU A 2 19.97 -5.68 -15.56
N LEU A 3 19.51 -5.02 -16.63
CA LEU A 3 18.15 -5.20 -17.16
C LEU A 3 17.91 -6.63 -17.68
N THR A 4 18.92 -7.29 -18.25
CA THR A 4 18.78 -8.66 -18.77
C THR A 4 18.68 -9.68 -17.62
N LYS A 5 19.42 -9.47 -16.52
CA LYS A 5 19.28 -10.27 -15.30
C LYS A 5 17.90 -10.06 -14.65
N PHE A 6 17.39 -8.83 -14.67
CA PHE A 6 16.04 -8.49 -14.20
C PHE A 6 14.96 -9.31 -14.94
N TRP A 7 14.96 -9.33 -16.27
CA TRP A 7 13.99 -10.11 -17.04
C TRP A 7 14.09 -11.63 -16.83
N VAL A 8 15.31 -12.16 -16.66
CA VAL A 8 15.54 -13.59 -16.39
C VAL A 8 15.09 -13.98 -14.97
N TYR A 9 15.25 -13.09 -13.98
CA TYR A 9 14.72 -13.27 -12.62
C TYR A 9 13.18 -13.30 -12.62
N PHE A 10 12.54 -12.49 -13.47
CA PHE A 10 11.08 -12.47 -13.65
C PHE A 10 10.50 -13.71 -14.33
N SER A 11 11.23 -14.32 -15.26
CA SER A 11 10.82 -15.60 -15.86
C SER A 11 11.02 -16.79 -14.91
N ALA A 12 11.89 -16.65 -13.90
CA ALA A 12 12.21 -17.73 -12.96
C ALA A 12 11.31 -17.77 -11.72
N GLN A 13 10.66 -16.65 -11.35
CA GLN A 13 9.73 -16.61 -10.22
C GLN A 13 8.30 -17.00 -10.63
N PRO A 14 7.51 -17.63 -9.74
CA PRO A 14 6.16 -18.06 -10.08
C PRO A 14 5.26 -16.84 -10.31
N LEU A 15 5.08 -16.45 -11.57
CA LEU A 15 4.07 -15.47 -12.03
C LEU A 15 2.63 -15.86 -11.65
N PHE A 16 2.45 -17.06 -11.12
CA PHE A 16 1.20 -17.57 -10.60
C PHE A 16 0.54 -16.60 -9.62
N TRP A 17 1.28 -16.11 -8.62
CA TRP A 17 0.68 -15.30 -7.55
C TRP A 17 0.22 -13.93 -8.02
N ILE A 18 0.95 -13.26 -8.92
CA ILE A 18 0.47 -12.02 -9.53
C ILE A 18 -0.80 -12.23 -10.35
N ILE A 19 -0.89 -13.32 -11.12
CA ILE A 19 -2.10 -13.64 -11.90
C ILE A 19 -3.28 -13.89 -10.96
N VAL A 20 -3.06 -14.65 -9.88
CA VAL A 20 -4.08 -14.90 -8.85
C VAL A 20 -4.53 -13.59 -8.21
N THR A 21 -3.62 -12.72 -7.79
CA THR A 21 -3.96 -11.42 -7.18
C THR A 21 -4.77 -10.54 -8.13
N LEU A 22 -4.37 -10.44 -9.40
CA LEU A 22 -5.11 -9.68 -10.40
C LEU A 22 -6.50 -10.28 -10.67
N ALA A 23 -6.61 -11.60 -10.82
CA ALA A 23 -7.87 -12.29 -11.04
C ALA A 23 -8.84 -12.11 -9.86
N VAL A 24 -8.35 -12.27 -8.64
CA VAL A 24 -9.14 -12.08 -7.42
C VAL A 24 -9.59 -10.63 -7.27
N PHE A 25 -8.71 -9.66 -7.56
CA PHE A 25 -9.08 -8.24 -7.53
C PHE A 25 -10.15 -7.90 -8.57
N MET A 26 -10.06 -8.43 -9.79
CA MET A 26 -11.07 -8.24 -10.83
C MET A 26 -12.43 -8.84 -10.43
N LEU A 27 -12.42 -10.04 -9.83
CA LEU A 27 -13.63 -10.66 -9.28
C LEU A 27 -14.24 -9.81 -8.16
N ALA A 28 -13.42 -9.35 -7.22
CA ALA A 28 -13.85 -8.48 -6.13
C ALA A 28 -14.44 -7.15 -6.64
N LYS A 29 -13.82 -6.56 -7.67
CA LYS A 29 -14.33 -5.36 -8.33
C LYS A 29 -15.71 -5.60 -8.96
N LYS A 30 -15.86 -6.70 -9.70
CA LYS A 30 -17.14 -7.07 -10.33
C LYS A 30 -18.23 -7.32 -9.29
N LEU A 31 -17.88 -7.93 -8.16
CA LEU A 31 -18.80 -8.15 -7.04
C LEU A 31 -19.23 -6.82 -6.40
N ASN A 32 -18.31 -5.86 -6.24
CA ASN A 32 -18.62 -4.52 -5.75
C ASN A 32 -19.59 -3.78 -6.69
N GLU A 33 -19.36 -3.86 -8.00
CA GLU A 33 -20.22 -3.27 -9.03
C GLU A 33 -21.63 -3.90 -8.99
N TRP A 34 -21.72 -5.22 -8.86
CA TRP A 34 -23.01 -5.92 -8.69
C TRP A 34 -23.75 -5.52 -7.42
N ALA A 35 -23.02 -5.21 -6.35
CA ALA A 35 -23.56 -4.72 -5.10
C ALA A 35 -23.80 -3.20 -5.07
N LYS A 36 -23.84 -2.55 -6.24
CA LYS A 36 -24.11 -1.11 -6.41
C LYS A 36 -23.11 -0.21 -5.67
N GLY A 37 -21.85 -0.63 -5.56
CA GLY A 37 -20.82 0.16 -4.90
C GLY A 37 -20.90 0.16 -3.38
N SER A 38 -21.53 -0.86 -2.77
CA SER A 38 -21.59 -0.98 -1.31
C SER A 38 -20.19 -0.94 -0.68
N ALA A 39 -20.03 -0.10 0.34
CA ALA A 39 -18.78 0.04 1.09
C ALA A 39 -18.34 -1.27 1.76
N PHE A 40 -19.29 -2.14 2.12
CA PHE A 40 -19.01 -3.45 2.71
C PHE A 40 -18.31 -4.42 1.75
N LEU A 41 -18.48 -4.23 0.44
CA LEU A 41 -17.89 -5.09 -0.60
C LEU A 41 -16.74 -4.36 -1.29
N HIS A 42 -16.00 -3.52 -0.57
CA HIS A 42 -14.87 -2.79 -1.15
C HIS A 42 -13.89 -3.77 -1.82
N PRO A 43 -13.50 -3.57 -3.09
CA PRO A 43 -12.75 -4.57 -3.86
C PRO A 43 -11.46 -5.02 -3.18
N VAL A 44 -10.76 -4.09 -2.53
CA VAL A 44 -9.51 -4.38 -1.80
C VAL A 44 -9.77 -5.30 -0.60
N LEU A 45 -10.79 -5.02 0.20
CA LEU A 45 -11.11 -5.83 1.39
C LEU A 45 -11.52 -7.25 1.00
N VAL A 46 -12.38 -7.36 -0.01
CA VAL A 46 -12.84 -8.65 -0.54
C VAL A 46 -11.66 -9.43 -1.14
N ALA A 47 -10.79 -8.78 -1.91
CA ALA A 47 -9.61 -9.42 -2.47
C ALA A 47 -8.65 -9.91 -1.37
N MET A 48 -8.38 -9.09 -0.35
CA MET A 48 -7.57 -9.49 0.80
C MET A 48 -8.16 -10.71 1.51
N ALA A 49 -9.46 -10.71 1.80
CA ALA A 49 -10.12 -11.84 2.44
C ALA A 49 -10.00 -13.14 1.62
N ILE A 50 -10.19 -13.06 0.30
CA ILE A 50 -10.06 -14.21 -0.60
C ILE A 50 -8.62 -14.73 -0.64
N ILE A 51 -7.63 -13.85 -0.79
CA ILE A 51 -6.21 -14.23 -0.86
C ILE A 51 -5.75 -14.84 0.47
N ILE A 52 -6.07 -14.22 1.61
CA ILE A 52 -5.74 -14.77 2.93
C ILE A 52 -6.32 -16.18 3.09
N THR A 53 -7.60 -16.36 2.75
CA THR A 53 -8.26 -17.68 2.83
C THR A 53 -7.58 -18.70 1.92
N LEU A 54 -7.20 -18.30 0.71
CA LEU A 54 -6.52 -19.16 -0.25
C LEU A 54 -5.14 -19.59 0.26
N LEU A 55 -4.32 -18.66 0.76
CA LEU A 55 -3.00 -18.96 1.35
C LEU A 55 -3.11 -19.91 2.54
N MET A 56 -4.10 -19.70 3.41
CA MET A 56 -4.34 -20.58 4.56
C MET A 56 -4.74 -21.99 4.13
N HIS A 57 -5.58 -22.13 3.10
CA HIS A 57 -6.00 -23.43 2.57
C HIS A 57 -4.90 -24.15 1.79
N THR A 58 -4.05 -23.43 1.06
CA THR A 58 -2.92 -24.01 0.34
C THR A 58 -1.68 -24.23 1.22
N GLY A 59 -1.69 -23.72 2.45
CA GLY A 59 -0.54 -23.76 3.36
C GLY A 59 0.66 -22.99 2.82
N THR A 60 0.44 -22.00 1.96
CA THR A 60 1.53 -21.24 1.33
C THR A 60 2.01 -20.13 2.24
N GLU A 61 3.32 -20.08 2.48
CA GLU A 61 3.94 -18.99 3.24
C GLU A 61 3.76 -17.64 2.54
N TYR A 62 3.59 -16.58 3.33
CA TYR A 62 3.42 -15.22 2.81
C TYR A 62 4.59 -14.78 1.94
N ASP A 63 5.83 -15.16 2.28
CA ASP A 63 7.02 -14.78 1.52
C ASP A 63 7.03 -15.41 0.12
N ALA A 64 6.49 -16.64 0.00
CA ALA A 64 6.31 -17.29 -1.30
C ALA A 64 5.25 -16.58 -2.15
N TYR A 65 4.16 -16.10 -1.54
CA TYR A 65 3.18 -15.24 -2.21
C TYR A 65 3.79 -13.90 -2.64
N PHE A 66 4.51 -13.24 -1.73
CA PHE A 66 5.06 -11.90 -1.91
C PHE A 66 6.15 -11.88 -2.98
N SER A 67 7.01 -12.91 -3.04
CA SER A 67 7.99 -13.06 -4.12
C SER A 67 7.33 -13.06 -5.50
N GLY A 68 6.26 -13.84 -5.68
CA GLY A 68 5.49 -13.86 -6.93
C GLY A 68 4.72 -12.55 -7.22
N ALA A 69 4.54 -11.67 -6.24
CA ALA A 69 3.89 -10.37 -6.38
C ALA A 69 4.87 -9.19 -6.53
N GLN A 70 6.19 -9.43 -6.52
CA GLN A 70 7.21 -8.37 -6.57
C GLN A 70 7.10 -7.43 -7.77
N PHE A 71 6.53 -7.88 -8.90
CA PHE A 71 6.31 -7.01 -10.05
C PHE A 71 5.40 -5.82 -9.71
N ILE A 72 4.30 -6.04 -8.99
CA ILE A 72 3.38 -4.96 -8.58
C ILE A 72 4.09 -4.04 -7.58
N HIS A 73 4.86 -4.61 -6.66
CA HIS A 73 5.65 -3.81 -5.73
C HIS A 73 6.67 -2.91 -6.46
N PHE A 74 7.34 -3.41 -7.50
CA PHE A 74 8.24 -2.62 -8.32
C PHE A 74 7.50 -1.47 -9.03
N LEU A 75 6.30 -1.74 -9.55
CA LEU A 75 5.46 -0.72 -10.21
C LEU A 75 5.01 0.41 -9.28
N LEU A 76 5.10 0.25 -7.96
CA LEU A 76 4.84 1.34 -7.00
C LEU A 76 5.77 2.55 -7.24
N GLY A 77 7.02 2.33 -7.65
CA GLY A 77 7.97 3.41 -7.96
C GLY A 77 7.48 4.28 -9.14
N PRO A 78 7.34 3.71 -10.35
CA PRO A 78 6.78 4.42 -11.51
C PRO A 78 5.40 5.04 -11.25
N ALA A 79 4.53 4.36 -10.51
CA ALA A 79 3.22 4.90 -10.13
C ALA A 79 3.34 6.16 -9.26
N THR A 80 4.28 6.18 -8.30
CA THR A 80 4.56 7.37 -7.47
C THR A 80 5.03 8.54 -8.31
N VAL A 81 5.92 8.29 -9.28
CA VAL A 81 6.38 9.34 -10.22
C VAL A 81 5.24 9.84 -11.09
N ALA A 82 4.37 8.95 -11.58
CA ALA A 82 3.20 9.32 -12.38
C ALA A 82 2.22 10.20 -11.58
N LEU A 83 2.03 9.92 -10.28
CA LEU A 83 1.22 10.74 -9.38
C LEU A 83 1.82 12.13 -9.10
N ALA A 84 3.13 12.33 -9.33
CA ALA A 84 3.75 13.64 -9.21
C ALA A 84 3.47 14.55 -10.42
N ILE A 85 3.07 13.99 -11.58
CA ILE A 85 2.82 14.77 -12.81
C ILE A 85 1.71 15.81 -12.61
N PRO A 86 0.50 15.48 -12.10
CA PRO A 86 -0.54 16.48 -11.86
C PRO A 86 -0.12 17.59 -10.88
N LEU A 87 0.74 17.26 -9.92
CA LEU A 87 1.28 18.23 -8.96
C LEU A 87 2.22 19.22 -9.66
N PHE A 88 3.05 18.72 -10.57
CA PHE A 88 3.94 19.53 -11.39
C PHE A 88 3.16 20.43 -12.36
N ASP A 89 2.14 19.91 -13.02
CA ASP A 89 1.28 20.67 -13.94
C ASP A 89 0.56 21.83 -13.24
N HIS A 90 0.29 21.70 -11.94
CA HIS A 90 -0.34 22.72 -11.11
C HIS A 90 0.62 23.45 -10.16
N LEU A 91 1.94 23.36 -10.38
CA LEU A 91 2.95 23.90 -9.47
C LEU A 91 2.81 25.42 -9.22
N ALA A 92 2.38 26.18 -10.23
CA ALA A 92 2.16 27.62 -10.07
C ALA A 92 1.04 27.94 -9.06
N ARG A 93 -0.04 27.14 -9.03
CA ARG A 93 -1.13 27.27 -8.05
C ARG A 93 -0.65 26.89 -6.66
N ILE A 94 0.13 25.81 -6.55
CA ILE A 94 0.69 25.35 -5.27
C ILE A 94 1.62 26.41 -4.68
N ARG A 95 2.50 27.02 -5.49
CA ARG A 95 3.38 28.10 -5.02
C ARG A 95 2.62 29.31 -4.50
N ARG A 96 1.50 29.68 -5.11
CA ARG A 96 0.64 30.78 -4.60
C ARG A 96 -0.01 30.44 -3.26
N LEU A 97 -0.30 29.17 -3.01
CA LEU A 97 -0.92 28.66 -1.79
C LEU A 97 0.09 28.00 -0.84
N PHE A 98 1.38 28.26 -1.00
CA PHE A 98 2.42 27.51 -0.31
C PHE A 98 2.27 27.56 1.21
N PHE A 99 2.06 28.75 1.77
CA PHE A 99 1.90 28.92 3.22
C PHE A 99 0.64 28.22 3.77
N PRO A 100 -0.57 28.43 3.21
CA PRO A 100 -1.75 27.66 3.61
C PRO A 100 -1.57 26.14 3.51
N VAL A 101 -1.00 25.65 2.40
CA VAL A 101 -0.78 24.21 2.19
C VAL A 101 0.21 23.66 3.21
N LEU A 102 1.32 24.37 3.45
CA LEU A 102 2.33 23.96 4.42
C LEU A 102 1.75 23.86 5.83
N LEU A 103 1.02 24.88 6.27
CA LEU A 103 0.41 24.89 7.60
C LEU A 103 -0.63 23.77 7.74
N ALA A 104 -1.50 23.59 6.73
CA ALA A 104 -2.51 22.54 6.73
C ALA A 104 -1.89 21.13 6.74
N CYS A 105 -0.86 20.90 5.94
CA CYS A 105 -0.13 19.63 5.90
C CYS A 105 0.59 19.36 7.23
N LEU A 106 1.23 20.38 7.83
CA LEU A 106 1.95 20.22 9.09
C LEU A 106 0.98 19.92 10.24
N SER A 107 -0.07 20.73 10.39
CA SER A 107 -1.07 20.50 11.44
C SER A 107 -1.78 19.17 11.23
N GLY A 108 -2.19 18.86 10.00
CA GLY A 108 -2.87 17.60 9.66
C GLY A 108 -2.00 16.38 9.92
N SER A 109 -0.73 16.41 9.50
CA SER A 109 0.21 15.30 9.71
C SER A 109 0.48 15.07 11.19
N VAL A 110 0.75 16.15 11.95
CA VAL A 110 1.00 16.07 13.40
C VAL A 110 -0.21 15.51 14.13
N THR A 111 -1.42 16.03 13.85
CA THR A 111 -2.65 15.52 14.43
C THR A 111 -2.85 14.05 14.08
N ALA A 112 -2.71 13.67 12.80
CA ALA A 112 -2.93 12.29 12.36
C ALA A 112 -1.96 11.31 13.05
N VAL A 113 -0.65 11.62 13.10
CA VAL A 113 0.35 10.77 13.75
C VAL A 113 0.06 10.64 15.25
N ILE A 114 -0.17 11.75 15.95
CA ILE A 114 -0.45 11.73 17.40
C ILE A 114 -1.71 10.91 17.67
N THR A 115 -2.79 11.15 16.95
CA THR A 115 -4.07 10.45 17.17
C THR A 115 -3.94 8.95 16.93
N VAL A 116 -3.32 8.55 15.81
CA VAL A 116 -3.16 7.13 15.47
C VAL A 116 -2.27 6.39 16.46
N VAL A 117 -1.13 6.97 16.83
CA VAL A 117 -0.21 6.35 17.79
C VAL A 117 -0.83 6.29 19.19
N ALA A 118 -1.50 7.36 19.63
CA ALA A 118 -2.17 7.38 20.92
C ALA A 118 -3.29 6.33 21.01
N ILE A 119 -4.15 6.24 19.99
CA ILE A 119 -5.21 5.22 19.93
C ILE A 119 -4.60 3.81 19.89
N GLY A 120 -3.59 3.60 19.04
CA GLY A 120 -2.90 2.31 18.95
C GLY A 120 -2.30 1.88 20.29
N HIS A 121 -1.70 2.81 21.02
CA HIS A 121 -1.10 2.54 22.33
C HIS A 121 -2.18 2.22 23.38
N VAL A 122 -3.29 2.95 23.41
CA VAL A 122 -4.42 2.70 24.32
C VAL A 122 -5.06 1.33 24.05
N LEU A 123 -5.10 0.89 22.80
CA LEU A 123 -5.60 -0.43 22.42
C LEU A 123 -4.57 -1.56 22.66
N GLY A 124 -3.37 -1.25 23.18
CA GLY A 124 -2.33 -2.24 23.49
C GLY A 124 -1.55 -2.74 22.28
N GLY A 125 -1.44 -1.94 21.20
CA GLY A 125 -0.63 -2.28 20.03
C GLY A 125 0.86 -2.42 20.38
N SER A 126 1.53 -3.42 19.80
CA SER A 126 2.97 -3.61 19.97
C SER A 126 3.77 -2.46 19.34
N THR A 127 5.02 -2.29 19.75
CA THR A 127 5.90 -1.23 19.24
C THR A 127 5.99 -1.27 17.71
N GLU A 128 6.12 -2.46 17.12
CA GLU A 128 6.23 -2.67 15.68
C GLU A 128 4.94 -2.26 14.95
N VAL A 129 3.77 -2.54 15.54
CA VAL A 129 2.47 -2.11 15.01
C VAL A 129 2.34 -0.59 15.09
N LEU A 130 2.74 0.03 16.20
CA LEU A 130 2.73 1.50 16.35
C LEU A 130 3.65 2.18 15.33
N LEU A 131 4.83 1.62 15.10
CA LEU A 131 5.77 2.09 14.09
C LEU A 131 5.19 1.95 12.67
N SER A 132 4.48 0.85 12.39
CA SER A 132 3.77 0.66 11.11
C SER A 132 2.62 1.65 10.89
N LEU A 133 2.01 2.10 11.99
CA LEU A 133 0.87 3.03 12.00
C LEU A 133 1.31 4.49 11.85
N ALA A 134 2.51 4.85 12.31
CA ALA A 134 3.00 6.22 12.27
C ALA A 134 2.96 6.87 10.87
N PRO A 135 3.36 6.20 9.76
CA PRO A 135 3.31 6.79 8.43
C PRO A 135 1.95 6.67 7.72
N LYS A 136 0.85 6.34 8.41
CA LYS A 136 -0.49 6.10 7.81
C LYS A 136 -0.97 7.18 6.84
N SER A 137 -0.60 8.43 7.06
CA SER A 137 -1.11 9.57 6.27
C SER A 137 -0.28 9.89 5.02
N VAL A 138 0.79 9.14 4.77
CA VAL A 138 1.63 9.29 3.58
C VAL A 138 1.20 8.27 2.53
N THR A 139 1.35 8.56 1.25
CA THR A 139 1.02 7.60 0.17
C THR A 139 1.76 6.28 0.33
N SER A 140 1.08 5.16 0.07
CA SER A 140 1.54 3.80 0.39
C SER A 140 3.01 3.50 0.06
N PRO A 141 3.56 3.87 -1.13
CA PRO A 141 4.97 3.60 -1.45
C PRO A 141 5.96 4.28 -0.50
N ILE A 142 5.66 5.51 -0.07
CA ILE A 142 6.51 6.25 0.88
C ILE A 142 6.31 5.69 2.30
N ALA A 143 5.08 5.33 2.68
CA ALA A 143 4.78 4.77 3.98
C ALA A 143 5.49 3.42 4.22
N ILE A 144 5.53 2.55 3.19
CA ILE A 144 6.26 1.28 3.21
C ILE A 144 7.75 1.52 3.48
N GLY A 145 8.38 2.45 2.75
CA GLY A 145 9.80 2.75 2.93
C GLY A 145 10.12 3.37 4.29
N ILE A 146 9.25 4.22 4.83
CA ILE A 146 9.40 4.76 6.19
C ILE A 146 9.29 3.62 7.20
N ALA A 147 8.24 2.80 7.12
CA ALA A 147 7.99 1.70 8.05
C ALA A 147 9.18 0.72 8.11
N GLU A 148 9.76 0.38 6.96
CA GLU A 148 10.94 -0.48 6.86
C GLU A 148 12.15 0.13 7.58
N GLN A 149 12.38 1.45 7.45
CA GLN A 149 13.51 2.14 8.11
C GLN A 149 13.33 2.28 9.62
N ILE A 150 12.09 2.41 10.09
CA ILE A 150 11.80 2.60 11.52
C ILE A 150 11.51 1.29 12.26
N GLY A 151 11.59 0.13 11.59
CA GLY A 151 11.39 -1.20 12.20
C GLY A 151 9.93 -1.62 12.37
N GLY A 152 9.01 -1.01 11.61
CA GLY A 152 7.63 -1.49 11.50
C GLY A 152 7.48 -2.62 10.46
N TYR A 153 6.25 -3.08 10.27
CA TYR A 153 5.86 -4.05 9.25
C TYR A 153 5.47 -3.33 7.94
N PRO A 154 6.26 -3.46 6.86
CA PRO A 154 5.95 -2.82 5.57
C PRO A 154 4.61 -3.28 4.99
N SER A 155 4.23 -4.55 5.22
CA SER A 155 2.96 -5.12 4.80
C SER A 155 1.75 -4.47 5.47
N LEU A 156 1.87 -4.11 6.76
CA LEU A 156 0.82 -3.36 7.46
C LEU A 156 0.77 -1.91 6.95
N ALA A 157 1.93 -1.26 6.79
CA ALA A 157 1.98 0.11 6.27
C ALA A 157 1.35 0.20 4.87
N ALA A 158 1.61 -0.78 3.99
CA ALA A 158 1.02 -0.84 2.65
C ALA A 158 -0.51 -0.89 2.66
N GLY A 159 -1.11 -1.62 3.61
CA GLY A 159 -2.57 -1.76 3.70
C GLY A 159 -3.27 -0.60 4.43
N LEU A 160 -2.53 0.17 5.23
CA LEU A 160 -3.07 1.23 6.07
C LEU A 160 -2.98 2.63 5.46
N ALA A 161 -2.09 2.81 4.48
CA ALA A 161 -1.68 4.07 3.86
C ALA A 161 -2.29 4.31 2.48
#